data_AF-U1GDX4-F1
#
_entry.id   AF-U1GDX4-F1
#
_cell.length_a   1.000
_cell.length_b   1.000
_cell.length_c   1.000
_cell.angle_alpha   90.00
_cell.angle_beta   90.00
_cell.angle_gamma   90.00
#
_symmetry.space_group_name_H-M   'P 1'
#
loop_
_entity.id
_entity.type
_entity.pdbx_description
1 polymer ?
#
loop_
_entity_poly.entity_id
_entity_poly.type
_entity_poly.pdbx_seq_one_letter_code
_entity_poly.pdbx_strand_id
1 'polypeptide(L)'
;MAPIATTQPKNHNRSTSTYQNDSSHETRKGNGNENGMSISMQSLPQARKTKQQDQHEQNPPSIPSEDLQPRIRILTHNIWALKHISPYRPERLTHIAHLIATSPNPPDIICLQECWTYPNYALLRRLLSPRYRHGKFYHSGCFGGGLVILSKWRIVETEMVPYALNGRPSAFWRGDWFVGKGVAVARIALPRKFCRRDDDAAQARYLEVFNTHLHAPYNEGKEGKDTYSVHRVAQAWQIARMMRHALERGNLVVACGDFNMSPGGIECAVIQHQTRGLMRDVWQERFPDSSWGAWIEERERERLRELSGKGGLGKSRTGPPTVEETLLKHGHTCDSVFNTWRWEKRAQRDLLKKGIDRVVGLHEEDPRAKRLDYVFFGDGSNPRGRVGSRDGNGEWTVKEASIRMTERHPDLKCSLSDHFAVETEIAWTTTPGRIRDEQNGNTITPIDKTLSSYPLDIPKILTLLRRRRCIHFLASIVITLSCFVAVRFSPANYVSCILLVLSSLGLMAGTVDGLIGLLFGGWELRALKEWEGEVRRGISGGMGMEMGLEGGGVGNHGLDGVGDEDGGGGWQFDGGEEVEMGRVKDWWS
;
A
#
# COMPACT_ATOMS: atom_id res chain seq x y z
N MET A 1 41.82 -18.85 24.84
CA MET A 1 42.56 -20.04 24.37
C MET A 1 41.83 -21.28 24.86
N ALA A 2 41.77 -22.34 24.04
CA ALA A 2 41.24 -23.68 24.36
C ALA A 2 39.74 -23.80 24.81
N PRO A 3 39.06 -24.91 24.50
CA PRO A 3 39.15 -25.71 23.27
C PRO A 3 37.78 -25.88 22.56
N ILE A 4 37.83 -26.35 21.32
CA ILE A 4 36.66 -26.65 20.47
C ILE A 4 36.32 -28.13 20.59
N ALA A 5 35.03 -28.48 20.64
CA ALA A 5 34.54 -29.85 20.53
C ALA A 5 33.78 -30.06 19.20
N THR A 6 34.37 -30.81 18.27
CA THR A 6 33.77 -31.17 16.98
C THR A 6 33.04 -32.50 17.04
N THR A 7 31.82 -32.57 16.50
CA THR A 7 31.12 -33.83 16.20
C THR A 7 30.62 -33.83 14.75
N GLN A 8 30.91 -34.89 14.00
CA GLN A 8 30.43 -35.08 12.63
C GLN A 8 29.12 -35.89 12.58
N PRO A 9 28.28 -35.72 11.54
CA PRO A 9 27.05 -36.48 11.38
C PRO A 9 27.29 -37.93 10.92
N LYS A 10 26.35 -38.83 11.23
CA LYS A 10 26.36 -40.22 10.73
C LYS A 10 25.66 -40.34 9.38
N ASN A 11 26.26 -41.06 8.44
CA ASN A 11 25.64 -41.47 7.18
C ASN A 11 24.50 -42.48 7.41
N HIS A 12 23.39 -42.31 6.71
CA HIS A 12 22.47 -43.38 6.30
C HIS A 12 22.13 -43.22 4.81
N ASN A 13 21.73 -44.32 4.16
CA ASN A 13 22.04 -44.58 2.76
C ASN A 13 20.83 -45.08 1.96
N ARG A 14 20.79 -44.79 0.64
CA ARG A 14 19.75 -45.16 -0.35
C ARG A 14 18.35 -44.51 -0.11
N SER A 15 17.47 -44.41 -1.12
CA SER A 15 17.54 -44.89 -2.52
C SER A 15 17.15 -43.82 -3.54
N THR A 16 17.70 -43.93 -4.75
CA THR A 16 17.27 -43.19 -5.94
C THR A 16 16.21 -43.98 -6.71
N SER A 17 15.27 -43.29 -7.34
CA SER A 17 14.36 -43.87 -8.35
C SER A 17 14.14 -42.85 -9.47
N THR A 18 14.75 -43.11 -10.62
CA THR A 18 14.58 -42.33 -11.85
C THR A 18 13.49 -42.97 -12.71
N TYR A 19 12.47 -42.20 -13.07
CA TYR A 19 11.62 -42.52 -14.22
C TYR A 19 12.13 -41.73 -15.43
N GLN A 20 12.51 -42.44 -16.49
CA GLN A 20 12.72 -41.85 -17.82
C GLN A 20 11.41 -41.93 -18.60
N ASN A 21 11.13 -40.92 -19.41
CA ASN A 21 10.21 -41.08 -20.53
C ASN A 21 10.87 -41.99 -21.57
N ASP A 22 10.09 -42.85 -22.20
CA ASP A 22 10.47 -43.47 -23.47
C ASP A 22 9.43 -43.12 -24.53
N SER A 23 9.87 -43.06 -25.78
CA SER A 23 9.09 -42.49 -26.88
C SER A 23 9.04 -43.42 -28.08
N SER A 24 7.84 -43.61 -28.66
CA SER A 24 7.71 -44.18 -30.00
C SER A 24 6.60 -43.49 -30.79
N HIS A 25 6.99 -42.83 -31.88
CA HIS A 25 6.10 -42.65 -33.02
C HIS A 25 5.86 -44.02 -33.67
N GLU A 26 4.65 -44.26 -34.16
CA GLU A 26 4.54 -44.94 -35.46
C GLU A 26 3.40 -44.30 -36.27
N THR A 27 3.60 -44.22 -37.59
CA THR A 27 2.60 -43.69 -38.52
C THR A 27 2.46 -44.66 -39.69
N ARG A 28 1.22 -44.94 -40.10
CA ARG A 28 0.98 -45.69 -41.35
C ARG A 28 -0.25 -45.16 -42.09
N LYS A 29 -0.02 -44.80 -43.35
CA LYS A 29 -1.05 -44.41 -44.32
C LYS A 29 -1.58 -45.66 -45.05
N GLY A 30 -2.75 -45.55 -45.69
CA GLY A 30 -2.97 -46.25 -46.96
C GLY A 30 -4.40 -46.71 -47.26
N ASN A 31 -5.09 -45.95 -48.13
CA ASN A 31 -6.12 -46.36 -49.10
C ASN A 31 -7.42 -47.03 -48.58
N GLY A 32 -8.56 -46.93 -49.28
CA GLY A 32 -8.85 -46.15 -50.50
C GLY A 32 -10.28 -46.39 -51.04
N ASN A 33 -10.65 -45.59 -52.04
CA ASN A 33 -11.72 -45.69 -53.05
C ASN A 33 -12.98 -46.54 -52.75
N GLU A 34 -14.16 -45.90 -52.62
CA GLU A 34 -15.16 -45.67 -53.69
C GLU A 34 -16.14 -46.83 -53.91
N ASN A 35 -17.43 -46.55 -53.75
CA ASN A 35 -18.42 -46.52 -54.84
C ASN A 35 -19.81 -46.16 -54.27
N GLY A 36 -20.67 -45.57 -55.09
CA GLY A 36 -22.05 -45.25 -54.73
C GLY A 36 -23.05 -45.88 -55.70
N MET A 37 -24.27 -46.15 -55.24
CA MET A 37 -25.41 -46.45 -56.10
C MET A 37 -26.71 -45.97 -55.45
N SER A 38 -27.64 -45.46 -56.27
CA SER A 38 -28.97 -45.02 -55.87
C SER A 38 -30.03 -45.92 -56.51
N ILE A 39 -31.03 -46.33 -55.72
CA ILE A 39 -32.28 -46.92 -56.21
C ILE A 39 -33.44 -46.31 -55.42
N SER A 40 -34.59 -46.12 -56.08
CA SER A 40 -35.83 -45.57 -55.53
C SER A 40 -37.01 -46.41 -56.02
N MET A 41 -37.97 -46.70 -55.12
CA MET A 41 -39.42 -46.60 -55.37
C MET A 41 -40.25 -47.01 -54.13
N GLN A 42 -41.27 -46.19 -53.82
CA GLN A 42 -42.72 -46.49 -53.60
C GLN A 42 -43.14 -47.89 -53.03
N SER A 43 -44.18 -48.06 -52.20
CA SER A 43 -45.39 -47.24 -51.94
C SER A 43 -46.17 -47.59 -50.64
N LEU A 44 -46.73 -46.58 -49.95
CA LEU A 44 -48.06 -46.52 -49.26
C LEU A 44 -48.44 -47.58 -48.15
N PRO A 45 -49.51 -47.38 -47.33
CA PRO A 45 -50.51 -46.29 -47.27
C PRO A 45 -50.60 -45.54 -45.90
N GLN A 46 -51.70 -44.80 -45.71
CA GLN A 46 -51.95 -43.77 -44.68
C GLN A 46 -52.31 -44.28 -43.27
N ALA A 47 -52.03 -43.46 -42.25
CA ALA A 47 -52.88 -43.35 -41.06
C ALA A 47 -52.78 -41.95 -40.40
N ARG A 48 -53.86 -41.14 -40.44
CA ARG A 48 -53.96 -39.88 -39.68
C ARG A 48 -54.44 -40.17 -38.25
N LYS A 49 -53.66 -39.83 -37.23
CA LYS A 49 -54.16 -39.62 -35.86
C LYS A 49 -53.52 -38.40 -35.21
N THR A 50 -54.34 -37.40 -34.92
CA THR A 50 -53.98 -36.26 -34.09
C THR A 50 -53.79 -36.69 -32.64
N LYS A 51 -52.67 -36.29 -32.04
CA LYS A 51 -52.55 -36.11 -30.59
C LYS A 51 -51.73 -34.86 -30.32
N GLN A 52 -52.26 -33.98 -29.47
CA GLN A 52 -51.43 -33.05 -28.72
C GLN A 52 -50.56 -33.88 -27.76
N GLN A 53 -49.31 -33.50 -27.59
CA GLN A 53 -48.50 -33.88 -26.44
C GLN A 53 -47.78 -32.63 -25.95
N ASP A 54 -48.06 -32.26 -24.71
CA ASP A 54 -47.43 -31.13 -24.05
C ASP A 54 -45.94 -31.43 -23.86
N GLN A 55 -45.11 -30.74 -24.64
CA GLN A 55 -43.68 -30.71 -24.37
C GLN A 55 -43.45 -29.81 -23.16
N HIS A 56 -43.48 -30.42 -21.98
CA HIS A 56 -42.98 -29.82 -20.76
C HIS A 56 -41.47 -29.61 -20.92
N GLU A 57 -41.09 -28.47 -21.51
CA GLU A 57 -39.71 -28.06 -21.68
C GLU A 57 -39.08 -27.87 -20.30
N GLN A 58 -38.34 -28.89 -19.85
CA GLN A 58 -37.63 -28.87 -18.59
C GLN A 58 -36.45 -27.91 -18.73
N ASN A 59 -36.70 -26.63 -18.47
CA ASN A 59 -35.67 -25.63 -18.29
C ASN A 59 -34.57 -26.21 -17.38
N PRO A 60 -33.29 -26.15 -17.79
CA PRO A 60 -32.19 -26.58 -16.92
C PRO A 60 -32.25 -25.78 -15.61
N PRO A 61 -31.90 -26.38 -14.46
CA PRO A 61 -32.08 -25.75 -13.16
C PRO A 61 -31.40 -24.38 -13.12
N SER A 62 -32.21 -23.34 -12.91
CA SER A 62 -31.77 -21.95 -12.98
C SER A 62 -30.68 -21.70 -11.93
N ILE A 63 -29.44 -21.48 -12.38
CA ILE A 63 -28.34 -21.07 -11.51
C ILE A 63 -28.77 -19.78 -10.79
N PRO A 64 -28.69 -19.71 -9.45
CA PRO A 64 -29.08 -18.52 -8.70
C PRO A 64 -28.39 -17.27 -9.24
N SER A 65 -29.17 -16.21 -9.47
CA SER A 65 -28.74 -15.01 -10.21
C SER A 65 -27.58 -14.24 -9.56
N GLU A 66 -27.32 -14.47 -8.27
CA GLU A 66 -26.16 -13.92 -7.55
C GLU A 66 -24.81 -14.48 -8.03
N ASP A 67 -24.76 -15.74 -8.48
CA ASP A 67 -23.47 -16.39 -8.81
C ASP A 67 -22.93 -16.02 -10.21
N LEU A 68 -23.79 -15.36 -11.00
CA LEU A 68 -23.44 -14.72 -12.27
C LEU A 68 -22.75 -13.36 -12.09
N GLN A 69 -22.89 -12.68 -10.94
CA GLN A 69 -22.30 -11.35 -10.76
C GLN A 69 -20.76 -11.40 -10.64
N PRO A 70 -20.02 -10.53 -11.35
CA PRO A 70 -18.58 -10.36 -11.16
C PRO A 70 -18.26 -9.84 -9.75
N ARG A 71 -17.73 -10.71 -8.88
CA ARG A 71 -17.22 -10.37 -7.54
C ARG A 71 -15.73 -10.68 -7.38
N ILE A 72 -15.01 -9.87 -6.62
CA ILE A 72 -13.59 -10.02 -6.31
C ILE A 72 -13.39 -9.83 -4.80
N ARG A 73 -12.78 -10.82 -4.13
CA ARG A 73 -12.35 -10.71 -2.72
C ARG A 73 -10.86 -10.38 -2.61
N ILE A 74 -10.55 -9.35 -1.83
CA ILE A 74 -9.18 -8.87 -1.58
C ILE A 74 -8.91 -8.93 -0.07
N LEU A 75 -7.79 -9.53 0.30
CA LEU A 75 -7.25 -9.52 1.67
C LEU A 75 -5.94 -8.73 1.68
N THR A 76 -5.76 -7.84 2.66
CA THR A 76 -4.47 -7.22 2.95
C THR A 76 -4.06 -7.38 4.42
N HIS A 77 -2.78 -7.63 4.67
CA HIS A 77 -2.27 -7.88 6.02
C HIS A 77 -0.76 -7.63 6.16
N ASN A 78 -0.37 -6.72 7.05
CA ASN A 78 0.99 -6.67 7.59
C ASN A 78 1.20 -7.88 8.52
N ILE A 79 2.08 -8.82 8.14
CA ILE A 79 2.25 -10.12 8.83
C ILE A 79 3.38 -10.12 9.89
N TRP A 80 4.06 -8.99 10.09
CA TRP A 80 5.11 -8.77 11.07
C TRP A 80 6.09 -9.95 11.20
N ALA A 81 6.84 -10.22 10.12
CA ALA A 81 7.69 -11.40 10.00
C ALA A 81 9.19 -11.07 9.90
N LEU A 82 9.63 -10.05 10.65
CA LEU A 82 11.03 -9.65 10.78
C LEU A 82 11.85 -10.82 11.30
N LYS A 83 12.97 -11.11 10.64
CA LYS A 83 13.92 -12.13 11.12
C LYS A 83 14.57 -11.62 12.41
N HIS A 84 14.69 -12.50 13.42
CA HIS A 84 15.28 -12.22 14.74
C HIS A 84 14.53 -11.22 15.65
N ILE A 85 13.59 -10.42 15.14
CA ILE A 85 12.81 -9.46 15.94
C ILE A 85 11.44 -10.05 16.33
N SER A 86 10.62 -10.46 15.35
CA SER A 86 9.23 -10.87 15.61
C SER A 86 9.18 -12.29 16.20
N PRO A 87 8.62 -12.51 17.41
CA PRO A 87 8.53 -13.83 18.03
C PRO A 87 7.63 -14.80 17.27
N TYR A 88 7.83 -16.10 17.52
CA TYR A 88 7.02 -17.24 17.03
C TYR A 88 6.60 -17.12 15.55
N ARG A 89 7.56 -16.70 14.73
CA ARG A 89 7.32 -16.29 13.35
C ARG A 89 6.90 -17.45 12.43
N PRO A 90 7.56 -18.63 12.42
CA PRO A 90 7.07 -19.78 11.64
C PRO A 90 5.66 -20.24 12.06
N GLU A 91 5.36 -20.21 13.35
CA GLU A 91 4.10 -20.66 13.94
C GLU A 91 2.96 -19.73 13.53
N ARG A 92 3.10 -18.41 13.79
CA ARG A 92 2.15 -17.38 13.36
C ARG A 92 1.90 -17.40 11.86
N LEU A 93 2.96 -17.47 11.03
CA LEU A 93 2.81 -17.54 9.57
C LEU A 93 2.11 -18.80 9.09
N THR A 94 2.31 -19.94 9.77
CA THR A 94 1.61 -21.18 9.46
C THR A 94 0.13 -21.07 9.81
N HIS A 95 -0.21 -20.43 10.94
CA HIS A 95 -1.60 -20.22 11.34
C HIS A 95 -2.33 -19.17 10.46
N ILE A 96 -1.67 -18.07 10.08
CA ILE A 96 -2.18 -17.11 9.07
C ILE A 96 -2.50 -17.85 7.76
N ALA A 97 -1.59 -18.68 7.27
CA ALA A 97 -1.82 -19.46 6.05
C ALA A 97 -2.93 -20.51 6.20
N HIS A 98 -3.09 -21.10 7.39
CA HIS A 98 -4.20 -22.00 7.69
C HIS A 98 -5.54 -21.27 7.55
N LEU A 99 -5.71 -20.13 8.21
CA LEU A 99 -6.95 -19.33 8.18
C LEU A 99 -7.32 -18.85 6.77
N ILE A 100 -6.33 -18.45 5.97
CA ILE A 100 -6.52 -18.10 4.55
C ILE A 100 -6.98 -19.31 3.71
N ALA A 101 -6.54 -20.52 4.07
CA ALA A 101 -6.87 -21.76 3.38
C ALA A 101 -8.20 -22.38 3.83
N THR A 102 -8.63 -22.15 5.08
CA THR A 102 -9.87 -22.69 5.67
C THR A 102 -11.03 -21.69 5.75
N SER A 103 -10.81 -20.41 5.42
CA SER A 103 -11.89 -19.42 5.26
C SER A 103 -13.00 -19.96 4.34
N PRO A 104 -14.29 -19.82 4.71
CA PRO A 104 -15.42 -20.30 3.90
C PRO A 104 -15.61 -19.48 2.61
N ASN A 105 -15.22 -18.20 2.62
CA ASN A 105 -15.25 -17.31 1.48
C ASN A 105 -13.82 -16.79 1.17
N PRO A 106 -12.87 -17.69 0.83
CA PRO A 106 -11.45 -17.34 0.81
C PRO A 106 -11.15 -16.40 -0.36
N PRO A 107 -10.22 -15.45 -0.21
CA PRO A 107 -10.00 -14.38 -1.19
C PRO A 107 -9.59 -14.86 -2.59
N ASP A 108 -9.59 -13.92 -3.53
CA ASP A 108 -9.04 -14.10 -4.89
C ASP A 108 -7.62 -13.51 -4.98
N ILE A 109 -7.41 -12.36 -4.31
CA ILE A 109 -6.15 -11.61 -4.23
C ILE A 109 -5.72 -11.48 -2.76
N ILE A 110 -4.43 -11.66 -2.48
CA ILE A 110 -3.84 -11.39 -1.16
C ILE A 110 -2.63 -10.46 -1.31
N CYS A 111 -2.66 -9.33 -0.63
CA CYS A 111 -1.56 -8.39 -0.46
C CYS A 111 -0.93 -8.59 0.93
N LEU A 112 0.36 -8.93 1.02
CA LEU A 112 1.04 -9.04 2.31
C LEU A 112 2.17 -8.03 2.41
N GLN A 113 2.32 -7.44 3.59
CA GLN A 113 3.41 -6.56 3.98
C GLN A 113 4.25 -7.24 5.07
N GLU A 114 5.50 -6.81 5.26
CA GLU A 114 6.45 -7.39 6.23
C GLU A 114 6.80 -8.88 6.06
N CYS A 115 6.61 -9.41 4.85
CA CYS A 115 7.18 -10.70 4.45
C CYS A 115 8.70 -10.55 4.17
N TRP A 116 9.50 -10.21 5.18
CA TRP A 116 10.89 -9.74 5.01
C TRP A 116 11.91 -10.77 4.49
N THR A 117 11.57 -12.06 4.39
CA THR A 117 12.56 -13.08 4.00
C THR A 117 11.95 -14.13 3.07
N TYR A 118 12.68 -14.52 2.02
CA TYR A 118 12.23 -15.51 1.04
C TYR A 118 11.77 -16.85 1.65
N PRO A 119 12.37 -17.38 2.75
CA PRO A 119 11.82 -18.56 3.43
C PRO A 119 10.41 -18.39 4.01
N ASN A 120 10.01 -17.17 4.46
CA ASN A 120 8.63 -16.89 4.87
C ASN A 120 7.69 -17.03 3.67
N TYR A 121 8.08 -16.42 2.55
CA TYR A 121 7.33 -16.51 1.31
C TYR A 121 7.24 -17.95 0.80
N ALA A 122 8.33 -18.73 0.84
CA ALA A 122 8.33 -20.14 0.47
C ALA A 122 7.38 -20.99 1.34
N LEU A 123 7.32 -20.72 2.66
CA LEU A 123 6.35 -21.34 3.57
C LEU A 123 4.90 -21.00 3.16
N LEU A 124 4.60 -19.72 2.98
CA LEU A 124 3.27 -19.24 2.57
C LEU A 124 2.89 -19.82 1.19
N ARG A 125 3.80 -19.80 0.22
CA ARG A 125 3.62 -20.39 -1.12
C ARG A 125 3.32 -21.87 -1.05
N ARG A 126 4.04 -22.65 -0.23
CA ARG A 126 3.79 -24.08 -0.06
C ARG A 126 2.36 -24.33 0.44
N LEU A 127 1.96 -23.66 1.51
CA LEU A 127 0.64 -23.83 2.14
C LEU A 127 -0.52 -23.32 1.28
N LEU A 128 -0.33 -22.23 0.54
CA LEU A 128 -1.39 -21.53 -0.20
C LEU A 128 -1.46 -21.88 -1.70
N SER A 129 -0.46 -22.60 -2.25
CA SER A 129 -0.42 -22.99 -3.67
C SER A 129 -1.64 -23.74 -4.23
N PRO A 130 -2.42 -24.54 -3.47
CA PRO A 130 -3.60 -25.24 -4.04
C PRO A 130 -4.65 -24.30 -4.63
N ARG A 131 -4.91 -23.15 -3.98
CA ARG A 131 -5.84 -22.11 -4.45
C ARG A 131 -5.11 -20.98 -5.19
N TYR A 132 -4.06 -20.44 -4.59
CA TYR A 132 -3.35 -19.27 -5.10
C TYR A 132 -2.17 -19.72 -5.95
N ARG A 133 -2.44 -20.17 -7.18
CA ARG A 133 -1.40 -20.73 -8.05
C ARG A 133 -0.33 -19.70 -8.41
N HIS A 134 -0.71 -18.43 -8.54
CA HIS A 134 0.20 -17.35 -8.89
C HIS A 134 0.66 -16.60 -7.63
N GLY A 135 1.92 -16.18 -7.60
CA GLY A 135 2.47 -15.44 -6.49
C GLY A 135 3.83 -14.84 -6.83
N LYS A 136 4.10 -13.67 -6.25
CA LYS A 136 5.34 -12.92 -6.44
C LYS A 136 5.83 -12.38 -5.10
N PHE A 137 7.11 -12.60 -4.84
CA PHE A 137 7.91 -11.90 -3.83
C PHE A 137 8.62 -10.73 -4.49
N TYR A 138 8.61 -9.56 -3.85
CA TYR A 138 9.17 -8.34 -4.42
C TYR A 138 10.47 -7.94 -3.70
N HIS A 139 11.53 -7.77 -4.48
CA HIS A 139 12.86 -7.41 -4.00
C HIS A 139 13.07 -5.90 -4.13
N SER A 140 13.55 -5.25 -3.06
CA SER A 140 13.88 -3.82 -3.00
C SER A 140 14.93 -3.60 -1.89
N GLY A 141 15.67 -2.49 -1.96
CA GLY A 141 16.66 -2.11 -0.96
C GLY A 141 17.76 -3.16 -0.69
N CYS A 142 18.40 -3.04 0.46
CA CYS A 142 19.41 -4.00 0.94
C CYS A 142 18.80 -5.17 1.72
N PHE A 143 17.64 -4.98 2.34
CA PHE A 143 16.98 -5.97 3.20
C PHE A 143 15.69 -6.58 2.62
N GLY A 144 15.30 -6.23 1.39
CA GLY A 144 14.03 -6.63 0.78
C GLY A 144 12.90 -5.65 1.11
N GLY A 145 11.97 -5.44 0.18
CA GLY A 145 10.84 -4.52 0.40
C GLY A 145 9.72 -5.08 1.30
N GLY A 146 9.77 -6.36 1.65
CA GLY A 146 8.78 -7.02 2.52
C GLY A 146 7.43 -7.31 1.86
N LEU A 147 7.25 -7.02 0.57
CA LEU A 147 5.97 -7.12 -0.12
C LEU A 147 5.79 -8.45 -0.87
N VAL A 148 4.59 -9.02 -0.79
CA VAL A 148 4.16 -10.21 -1.53
C VAL A 148 2.76 -9.98 -2.10
N ILE A 149 2.52 -10.43 -3.33
CA ILE A 149 1.17 -10.56 -3.89
C ILE A 149 0.95 -12.04 -4.22
N LEU A 150 -0.16 -12.61 -3.75
CA LEU A 150 -0.65 -13.93 -4.15
C LEU A 150 -1.97 -13.77 -4.91
N SER A 151 -2.20 -14.60 -5.92
CA SER A 151 -3.43 -14.55 -6.72
C SER A 151 -3.89 -15.92 -7.17
N LYS A 152 -5.22 -16.07 -7.17
CA LYS A 152 -5.97 -17.14 -7.84
C LYS A 152 -5.89 -17.07 -9.37
N TRP A 153 -5.66 -15.88 -9.93
CA TRP A 153 -5.65 -15.63 -11.38
C TRP A 153 -4.25 -15.32 -11.91
N ARG A 154 -4.08 -15.38 -13.24
CA ARG A 154 -2.77 -15.25 -13.88
C ARG A 154 -2.26 -13.82 -13.79
N ILE A 155 -1.29 -13.61 -12.91
CA ILE A 155 -0.39 -12.45 -12.95
C ILE A 155 0.33 -12.48 -14.31
N VAL A 156 0.26 -11.39 -15.07
CA VAL A 156 0.86 -11.28 -16.42
C VAL A 156 2.14 -10.43 -16.43
N GLU A 157 2.26 -9.52 -15.46
CA GLU A 157 3.29 -8.47 -15.41
C GLU A 157 3.48 -8.10 -13.93
N THR A 158 4.73 -7.88 -13.49
CA THR A 158 5.05 -7.50 -12.11
C THR A 158 6.15 -6.46 -12.06
N GLU A 159 5.95 -5.39 -11.30
CA GLU A 159 6.94 -4.33 -11.08
C GLU A 159 7.19 -4.16 -9.57
N MET A 160 8.40 -3.80 -9.18
CA MET A 160 8.68 -3.22 -7.86
C MET A 160 9.19 -1.81 -8.08
N VAL A 161 8.47 -0.82 -7.58
CA VAL A 161 8.85 0.59 -7.67
C VAL A 161 9.24 1.08 -6.27
N PRO A 162 10.54 1.21 -5.97
CA PRO A 162 10.99 1.87 -4.74
C PRO A 162 10.54 3.34 -4.74
N TYR A 163 10.20 3.86 -3.57
CA TYR A 163 9.92 5.28 -3.44
C TYR A 163 11.22 6.10 -3.52
N ALA A 164 11.16 7.27 -4.19
CA ALA A 164 12.31 8.17 -4.30
C ALA A 164 12.72 8.78 -2.95
N LEU A 165 11.79 8.88 -2.00
CA LEU A 165 11.99 9.38 -0.65
C LEU A 165 11.66 8.27 0.35
N ASN A 166 12.68 7.77 1.04
CA ASN A 166 12.65 6.54 1.84
C ASN A 166 13.33 6.71 3.21
N GLY A 167 13.09 7.84 3.89
CA GLY A 167 13.83 8.22 5.08
C GLY A 167 15.30 8.54 4.78
N ARG A 168 16.17 8.43 5.80
CA ARG A 168 17.60 8.82 5.75
C ARG A 168 18.50 7.65 6.19
N PRO A 169 19.64 7.38 5.51
CA PRO A 169 20.56 6.32 5.91
C PRO A 169 21.22 6.58 7.27
N SER A 170 21.29 7.85 7.70
CA SER A 170 21.76 8.22 9.03
C SER A 170 20.89 7.63 10.15
N ALA A 171 19.59 7.39 9.89
CA ALA A 171 18.66 6.78 10.82
C ALA A 171 18.70 5.25 10.74
N PHE A 172 19.89 4.66 10.83
CA PHE A 172 20.11 3.20 10.71
C PHE A 172 19.34 2.37 11.75
N TRP A 173 19.01 2.97 12.91
CA TRP A 173 18.17 2.37 13.95
C TRP A 173 16.66 2.39 13.65
N ARG A 174 16.24 3.08 12.58
CA ARG A 174 14.85 3.06 12.08
C ARG A 174 14.68 2.04 10.96
N GLY A 175 15.65 1.96 10.05
CA GLY A 175 15.74 0.88 9.05
C GLY A 175 15.01 1.11 7.72
N ASP A 176 13.99 1.98 7.67
CA ASP A 176 13.14 2.20 6.47
C ASP A 176 13.92 2.55 5.19
N TRP A 177 15.07 3.22 5.30
CA TRP A 177 15.97 3.49 4.16
C TRP A 177 16.65 2.24 3.61
N PHE A 178 17.01 1.28 4.48
CA PHE A 178 17.76 0.09 4.11
C PHE A 178 16.88 -1.05 3.57
N VAL A 179 15.60 -1.08 3.95
CA VAL A 179 14.59 -1.97 3.31
C VAL A 179 14.14 -1.45 1.95
N GLY A 180 14.19 -0.14 1.72
CA GLY A 180 13.73 0.49 0.49
C GLY A 180 12.23 0.30 0.28
N LYS A 181 11.40 0.94 1.12
CA LYS A 181 9.94 0.96 0.99
C LYS A 181 9.52 1.36 -0.44
N GLY A 182 8.38 0.89 -0.90
CA GLY A 182 7.95 1.03 -2.29
C GLY A 182 6.56 0.44 -2.52
N VAL A 183 6.15 0.38 -3.78
CA VAL A 183 4.93 -0.30 -4.22
C VAL A 183 5.28 -1.49 -5.13
N ALA A 184 4.69 -2.63 -4.81
CA ALA A 184 4.69 -3.84 -5.58
C ALA A 184 3.45 -3.87 -6.48
N VAL A 185 3.65 -3.82 -7.80
CA VAL A 185 2.56 -3.79 -8.79
C VAL A 185 2.41 -5.18 -9.41
N ALA A 186 1.19 -5.71 -9.44
CA ALA A 186 0.83 -6.90 -10.20
C ALA A 186 -0.32 -6.60 -11.15
N ARG A 187 -0.11 -6.80 -12.45
CA ARG A 187 -1.19 -6.81 -13.44
C ARG A 187 -1.71 -8.23 -13.58
N ILE A 188 -3.01 -8.42 -13.45
CA ILE A 188 -3.64 -9.74 -13.32
C ILE A 188 -4.73 -9.86 -14.38
N ALA A 189 -4.62 -10.87 -15.24
CA ALA A 189 -5.64 -11.13 -16.26
C ALA A 189 -6.91 -11.67 -15.60
N LEU A 190 -8.03 -10.96 -15.76
CA LEU A 190 -9.32 -11.39 -15.23
C LEU A 190 -9.94 -12.50 -16.10
N PRO A 191 -10.65 -13.47 -15.52
CA PRO A 191 -11.43 -14.46 -16.27
C PRO A 191 -12.48 -13.83 -17.20
N ARG A 192 -12.88 -14.54 -18.27
CA ARG A 192 -13.89 -14.03 -19.24
C ARG A 192 -15.18 -13.52 -18.60
N LYS A 193 -15.62 -14.04 -17.46
CA LYS A 193 -16.84 -13.58 -16.76
C LYS A 193 -16.78 -12.13 -16.24
N PHE A 194 -15.61 -11.49 -16.27
CA PHE A 194 -15.42 -10.07 -15.94
C PHE A 194 -15.42 -9.16 -17.20
N CYS A 195 -15.38 -9.74 -18.40
CA CYS A 195 -15.52 -9.03 -19.67
C CYS A 195 -17.02 -8.93 -20.05
N ARG A 196 -17.50 -7.79 -20.57
CA ARG A 196 -18.94 -7.58 -20.82
C ARG A 196 -19.47 -8.05 -22.19
N ARG A 197 -18.59 -8.20 -23.19
CA ARG A 197 -18.84 -8.87 -24.48
C ARG A 197 -17.57 -9.60 -24.93
N ASP A 198 -17.70 -10.51 -25.89
CA ASP A 198 -16.54 -11.10 -26.59
C ASP A 198 -15.82 -10.08 -27.49
N ASP A 199 -16.55 -9.11 -28.06
CA ASP A 199 -16.01 -8.05 -28.93
C ASP A 199 -15.43 -6.84 -28.17
N ASP A 200 -15.82 -6.61 -26.91
CA ASP A 200 -15.42 -5.43 -26.11
C ASP A 200 -13.97 -5.53 -25.63
N ALA A 201 -13.02 -5.39 -26.55
CA ALA A 201 -11.61 -5.49 -26.27
C ALA A 201 -11.05 -4.37 -25.37
N ALA A 202 -11.80 -3.28 -25.20
CA ALA A 202 -11.40 -2.05 -24.52
C ALA A 202 -11.67 -2.02 -23.00
N GLN A 203 -12.50 -2.93 -22.45
CA GLN A 203 -12.99 -2.79 -21.07
C GLN A 203 -12.29 -3.75 -20.10
N ALA A 204 -11.49 -3.20 -19.18
CA ALA A 204 -10.95 -3.84 -17.97
C ALA A 204 -10.55 -5.33 -18.07
N ARG A 205 -9.81 -5.73 -19.12
CA ARG A 205 -9.22 -7.08 -19.24
C ARG A 205 -8.26 -7.44 -18.08
N TYR A 206 -7.83 -6.43 -17.31
CA TYR A 206 -6.87 -6.57 -16.23
C TYR A 206 -7.34 -5.88 -14.94
N LEU A 207 -7.10 -6.56 -13.83
CA LEU A 207 -7.00 -5.96 -12.50
C LEU A 207 -5.53 -5.59 -12.25
N GLU A 208 -5.27 -4.33 -11.92
CA GLU A 208 -3.95 -3.84 -11.53
C GLU A 208 -3.91 -3.63 -10.01
N VAL A 209 -3.07 -4.42 -9.33
CA VAL A 209 -2.99 -4.49 -7.86
C VAL A 209 -1.70 -3.81 -7.40
N PHE A 210 -1.85 -2.77 -6.58
CA PHE A 210 -0.76 -2.01 -5.98
C PHE A 210 -0.65 -2.36 -4.49
N ASN A 211 0.23 -3.30 -4.13
CA ASN A 211 0.55 -3.60 -2.73
C ASN A 211 1.64 -2.64 -2.24
N THR A 212 1.44 -1.94 -1.11
CA THR A 212 2.42 -1.00 -0.56
C THR A 212 2.66 -1.19 0.95
N HIS A 213 3.81 -0.72 1.40
CA HIS A 213 4.10 -0.39 2.80
C HIS A 213 4.79 0.98 2.77
N LEU A 214 4.17 2.04 3.32
CA LEU A 214 4.75 3.39 3.37
C LEU A 214 5.79 3.56 4.51
N HIS A 215 6.40 4.73 4.62
CA HIS A 215 7.37 5.04 5.69
C HIS A 215 6.69 5.14 7.06
N ALA A 216 7.25 4.53 8.10
CA ALA A 216 6.59 4.48 9.41
C ALA A 216 6.53 5.86 10.14
N PRO A 217 5.48 6.13 10.94
CA PRO A 217 5.28 7.36 11.70
C PRO A 217 6.02 7.33 13.04
N TYR A 218 7.33 7.46 12.98
CA TYR A 218 8.22 7.20 14.11
C TYR A 218 8.13 8.15 15.32
N ASN A 219 7.51 9.32 15.16
CA ASN A 219 7.50 10.44 16.12
C ASN A 219 6.11 11.06 16.34
N GLU A 220 5.02 10.44 15.87
CA GLU A 220 3.66 10.94 16.14
C GLU A 220 3.40 11.09 17.66
N GLY A 221 2.83 12.23 18.07
CA GLY A 221 2.46 12.49 19.46
C GLY A 221 3.61 12.83 20.42
N LYS A 222 4.81 13.19 19.92
CA LYS A 222 5.89 13.76 20.75
C LYS A 222 6.20 15.21 20.36
N GLU A 223 6.79 15.95 21.31
CA GLU A 223 7.31 17.30 21.08
C GLU A 223 8.53 17.23 20.15
N GLY A 224 8.26 17.26 18.84
CA GLY A 224 9.25 17.12 17.78
C GLY A 224 8.55 16.77 16.47
N LYS A 225 8.46 17.74 15.56
CA LYS A 225 7.74 17.60 14.28
C LYS A 225 8.21 16.34 13.54
N ASP A 226 7.27 15.53 13.03
CA ASP A 226 7.63 14.32 12.27
C ASP A 226 8.33 14.68 10.95
N THR A 227 9.67 14.63 10.98
CA THR A 227 10.52 14.96 9.83
C THR A 227 10.40 13.97 8.66
N TYR A 228 9.66 12.87 8.85
CA TYR A 228 9.36 11.87 7.82
C TYR A 228 7.94 12.00 7.24
N SER A 229 7.09 12.89 7.76
CA SER A 229 5.77 13.18 7.18
C SER A 229 5.88 13.58 5.70
N VAL A 230 6.84 14.45 5.35
CA VAL A 230 7.13 14.83 3.95
C VAL A 230 7.54 13.64 3.08
N HIS A 231 8.20 12.62 3.64
CA HIS A 231 8.47 11.38 2.92
C HIS A 231 7.16 10.62 2.68
N ARG A 232 6.34 10.35 3.70
CA ARG A 232 5.03 9.68 3.51
C ARG A 232 4.14 10.39 2.50
N VAL A 233 4.03 11.72 2.58
CA VAL A 233 3.22 12.52 1.63
C VAL A 233 3.75 12.38 0.19
N ALA A 234 5.06 12.42 -0.02
CA ALA A 234 5.66 12.20 -1.33
C ALA A 234 5.47 10.76 -1.84
N GLN A 235 5.50 9.76 -0.96
CA GLN A 235 5.19 8.37 -1.30
C GLN A 235 3.73 8.18 -1.70
N ALA A 236 2.80 8.74 -0.91
CA ALA A 236 1.36 8.77 -1.18
C ALA A 236 1.06 9.44 -2.53
N TRP A 237 1.73 10.55 -2.84
CA TRP A 237 1.67 11.22 -4.14
C TRP A 237 2.20 10.35 -5.28
N GLN A 238 3.32 9.63 -5.08
CA GLN A 238 3.91 8.74 -6.08
C GLN A 238 2.98 7.56 -6.41
N ILE A 239 2.44 6.84 -5.41
CA ILE A 239 1.49 5.74 -5.64
C ILE A 239 0.16 6.25 -6.22
N ALA A 240 -0.33 7.40 -5.78
CA ALA A 240 -1.57 7.98 -6.31
C ALA A 240 -1.47 8.37 -7.80
N ARG A 241 -0.31 8.85 -8.26
CA ARG A 241 -0.04 9.04 -9.69
C ARG A 241 -0.10 7.70 -10.44
N MET A 242 0.52 6.64 -9.90
CA MET A 242 0.52 5.31 -10.54
C MET A 242 -0.90 4.70 -10.62
N MET A 243 -1.69 4.83 -9.55
CA MET A 243 -3.11 4.44 -9.54
C MET A 243 -3.91 5.19 -10.60
N ARG A 244 -3.75 6.53 -10.70
CA ARG A 244 -4.42 7.32 -11.73
C ARG A 244 -4.01 6.88 -13.14
N HIS A 245 -2.72 6.67 -13.38
CA HIS A 245 -2.23 6.20 -14.68
C HIS A 245 -2.76 4.80 -15.06
N ALA A 246 -3.08 3.94 -14.08
CA ALA A 246 -3.73 2.65 -14.33
C ALA A 246 -5.23 2.80 -14.66
N LEU A 247 -5.94 3.70 -13.96
CA LEU A 247 -7.33 4.06 -14.27
C LEU A 247 -7.46 4.71 -15.65
N GLU A 248 -6.53 5.61 -16.01
CA GLU A 248 -6.46 6.29 -17.31
C GLU A 248 -6.17 5.30 -18.47
N ARG A 249 -5.71 4.07 -18.18
CA ARG A 249 -5.61 2.94 -19.15
C ARG A 249 -6.88 2.08 -19.23
N GLY A 250 -7.94 2.39 -18.48
CA GLY A 250 -9.18 1.59 -18.44
C GLY A 250 -9.05 0.26 -17.68
N ASN A 251 -8.01 0.08 -16.86
CA ASN A 251 -7.89 -1.09 -15.98
C ASN A 251 -8.84 -0.97 -14.78
N LEU A 252 -9.16 -2.11 -14.17
CA LEU A 252 -9.71 -2.16 -12.82
C LEU A 252 -8.54 -2.00 -11.83
N VAL A 253 -8.64 -1.12 -10.83
CA VAL A 253 -7.51 -0.79 -9.95
C VAL A 253 -7.86 -1.06 -8.49
N VAL A 254 -6.97 -1.78 -7.80
CA VAL A 254 -6.98 -1.95 -6.35
C VAL A 254 -5.62 -1.56 -5.80
N ALA A 255 -5.58 -0.70 -4.78
CA ALA A 255 -4.39 -0.49 -3.97
C ALA A 255 -4.63 -0.95 -2.55
N CYS A 256 -3.65 -1.65 -1.98
CA CYS A 256 -3.78 -2.40 -0.74
C CYS A 256 -2.51 -2.28 0.10
N GLY A 257 -2.65 -2.32 1.41
CA GLY A 257 -1.52 -2.49 2.32
C GLY A 257 -1.45 -1.49 3.45
N ASP A 258 -0.28 -1.43 4.06
CA ASP A 258 0.02 -0.61 5.22
C ASP A 258 0.46 0.79 4.75
N PHE A 259 -0.49 1.73 4.73
CA PHE A 259 -0.20 3.09 4.31
C PHE A 259 0.41 3.94 5.44
N ASN A 260 0.55 3.43 6.66
CA ASN A 260 1.17 4.15 7.79
C ASN A 260 0.62 5.58 7.97
N MET A 261 -0.68 5.77 7.70
CA MET A 261 -1.40 7.05 7.75
C MET A 261 -2.78 6.86 8.41
N SER A 262 -3.25 7.84 9.18
CA SER A 262 -4.63 7.88 9.69
C SER A 262 -5.62 8.36 8.60
N PRO A 263 -6.92 8.01 8.64
CA PRO A 263 -7.84 8.31 7.53
C PRO A 263 -8.10 9.80 7.27
N GLY A 264 -7.96 10.66 8.29
CA GLY A 264 -7.96 12.12 8.17
C GLY A 264 -6.56 12.72 8.00
N GLY A 265 -5.58 11.92 7.56
CA GLY A 265 -4.22 12.35 7.24
C GLY A 265 -4.13 13.12 5.92
N ILE A 266 -3.09 13.95 5.77
CA ILE A 266 -2.83 14.68 4.52
C ILE A 266 -2.42 13.70 3.40
N GLU A 267 -1.80 12.58 3.76
CA GLU A 267 -1.47 11.46 2.89
C GLU A 267 -2.71 10.87 2.20
N CYS A 268 -3.79 10.65 2.96
CA CYS A 268 -5.07 10.16 2.46
C CYS A 268 -5.75 11.18 1.53
N ALA A 269 -5.76 12.45 1.93
CA ALA A 269 -6.27 13.55 1.11
C ALA A 269 -5.48 13.68 -0.21
N VAL A 270 -4.15 13.54 -0.18
CA VAL A 270 -3.29 13.53 -1.37
C VAL A 270 -3.64 12.39 -2.32
N ILE A 271 -3.96 11.20 -1.81
CA ILE A 271 -4.42 10.07 -2.64
C ILE A 271 -5.74 10.43 -3.34
N GLN A 272 -6.70 11.00 -2.62
CA GLN A 272 -7.96 11.45 -3.23
C GLN A 272 -7.74 12.52 -4.31
N HIS A 273 -6.98 13.57 -4.02
CA HIS A 273 -6.71 14.66 -4.95
C HIS A 273 -5.95 14.18 -6.20
N GLN A 274 -4.81 13.51 -6.02
CA GLN A 274 -3.96 13.07 -7.13
C GLN A 274 -4.64 11.99 -7.99
N THR A 275 -5.60 11.23 -7.46
CA THR A 275 -6.45 10.31 -8.25
C THR A 275 -7.73 10.97 -8.81
N ARG A 276 -7.93 12.28 -8.59
CA ARG A 276 -9.15 13.03 -8.97
C ARG A 276 -10.45 12.42 -8.40
N GLY A 277 -10.39 11.87 -7.19
CA GLY A 277 -11.50 11.19 -6.51
C GLY A 277 -11.89 9.83 -7.10
N LEU A 278 -11.12 9.30 -8.06
CA LEU A 278 -11.46 8.03 -8.73
C LEU A 278 -11.12 6.78 -7.88
N MET A 279 -10.16 6.88 -6.95
CA MET A 279 -9.81 5.81 -6.02
C MET A 279 -10.54 5.99 -4.69
N ARG A 280 -11.61 5.22 -4.48
CA ARG A 280 -12.49 5.25 -3.31
C ARG A 280 -11.85 4.46 -2.15
N ASP A 281 -11.84 5.00 -0.93
CA ASP A 281 -11.49 4.24 0.28
C ASP A 281 -12.65 3.28 0.59
N VAL A 282 -12.40 1.97 0.47
CA VAL A 282 -13.43 0.94 0.60
C VAL A 282 -14.06 0.92 2.00
N TRP A 283 -13.33 1.34 3.04
CA TRP A 283 -13.86 1.44 4.39
C TRP A 283 -14.68 2.72 4.60
N GLN A 284 -14.26 3.87 4.06
CA GLN A 284 -15.07 5.10 4.15
C GLN A 284 -16.33 5.02 3.27
N GLU A 285 -16.27 4.41 2.09
CA GLU A 285 -17.45 4.14 1.24
C GLU A 285 -18.50 3.30 1.99
N ARG A 286 -18.05 2.29 2.75
CA ARG A 286 -18.93 1.40 3.52
C ARG A 286 -19.33 1.94 4.89
N PHE A 287 -18.52 2.78 5.50
CA PHE A 287 -18.70 3.36 6.84
C PHE A 287 -18.28 4.85 6.87
N PRO A 288 -19.12 5.78 6.36
CA PRO A 288 -18.78 7.20 6.30
C PRO A 288 -18.45 7.83 7.68
N ASP A 289 -19.14 7.38 8.74
CA ASP A 289 -18.91 7.83 10.12
C ASP A 289 -17.72 7.14 10.82
N SER A 290 -16.85 6.44 10.08
CA SER A 290 -15.61 5.88 10.63
C SER A 290 -14.65 6.97 11.13
N SER A 291 -13.73 6.61 12.03
CA SER A 291 -12.84 7.57 12.70
C SER A 291 -11.78 8.11 11.75
N TRP A 292 -11.35 9.35 11.94
CA TRP A 292 -10.25 9.97 11.18
C TRP A 292 -8.86 9.71 11.76
N GLY A 293 -8.78 9.12 12.96
CA GLY A 293 -7.54 8.76 13.65
C GLY A 293 -7.82 7.96 14.93
N ALA A 294 -6.82 7.84 15.80
CA ALA A 294 -7.03 7.29 17.15
C ALA A 294 -7.78 8.31 18.02
N TRP A 295 -8.59 7.85 18.99
CA TRP A 295 -9.35 8.76 19.87
C TRP A 295 -8.44 9.63 20.77
N ILE A 296 -7.21 9.18 21.04
CA ILE A 296 -6.18 10.01 21.71
C ILE A 296 -5.61 11.15 20.83
N GLU A 297 -5.84 11.17 19.52
CA GLU A 297 -5.38 12.23 18.61
C GLU A 297 -6.39 13.41 18.64
N GLU A 298 -5.92 14.66 18.82
CA GLU A 298 -6.84 15.81 19.00
C GLU A 298 -7.73 16.03 17.77
N ARG A 299 -7.25 15.74 16.55
CA ARG A 299 -8.04 15.83 15.32
C ARG A 299 -9.33 15.01 15.35
N GLU A 300 -9.30 13.80 15.95
CA GLU A 300 -10.49 12.97 16.10
C GLU A 300 -11.42 13.53 17.20
N ARG A 301 -10.85 14.10 18.28
CA ARG A 301 -11.65 14.82 19.28
C ARG A 301 -12.32 16.06 18.71
N GLU A 302 -11.60 16.90 17.97
CA GLU A 302 -12.11 18.09 17.27
C GLU A 302 -13.27 17.71 16.33
N ARG A 303 -13.09 16.68 15.48
CA ARG A 303 -14.15 16.13 14.62
C ARG A 303 -15.40 15.71 15.41
N LEU A 304 -15.22 15.00 16.53
CA LEU A 304 -16.32 14.55 17.38
C LEU A 304 -17.02 15.73 18.12
N ARG A 305 -16.27 16.77 18.52
CA ARG A 305 -16.84 18.04 19.05
C ARG A 305 -17.67 18.75 17.99
N GLU A 306 -17.17 18.89 16.76
CA GLU A 306 -17.88 19.52 15.65
C GLU A 306 -19.19 18.80 15.29
N LEU A 307 -19.16 17.47 15.20
CA LEU A 307 -20.34 16.65 14.94
C LEU A 307 -21.38 16.81 16.06
N SER A 308 -20.93 16.90 17.32
CA SER A 308 -21.80 17.15 18.48
C SER A 308 -22.39 18.57 18.47
N GLY A 309 -21.66 19.56 17.96
CA GLY A 309 -22.09 20.96 17.93
C GLY A 309 -23.15 21.29 16.88
N LYS A 310 -23.29 20.47 15.83
CA LYS A 310 -24.17 20.72 14.66
C LYS A 310 -25.62 20.26 14.85
N GLY A 311 -26.10 20.10 16.09
CA GLY A 311 -27.52 20.06 16.43
C GLY A 311 -28.29 18.75 16.19
N GLY A 312 -27.62 17.64 15.90
CA GLY A 312 -28.27 16.32 15.80
C GLY A 312 -28.67 15.75 17.17
N LEU A 313 -29.76 14.96 17.22
CA LEU A 313 -30.26 14.30 18.45
C LEU A 313 -29.35 13.18 19.02
N GLY A 314 -28.12 13.06 18.54
CA GLY A 314 -27.13 12.10 19.04
C GLY A 314 -26.45 12.61 20.30
N LYS A 315 -26.33 11.75 21.32
CA LYS A 315 -25.48 12.04 22.49
C LYS A 315 -24.04 12.28 22.01
N SER A 316 -23.45 13.42 22.36
CA SER A 316 -22.02 13.68 22.20
C SER A 316 -21.22 12.52 22.80
N ARG A 317 -20.30 11.89 22.04
CA ARG A 317 -19.54 10.72 22.55
C ARG A 317 -18.49 11.20 23.54
N THR A 318 -18.79 11.03 24.84
CA THR A 318 -17.97 11.51 25.95
C THR A 318 -16.70 10.68 26.21
N GLY A 319 -16.57 9.49 25.62
CA GLY A 319 -15.47 8.56 25.89
C GLY A 319 -14.82 7.90 24.66
N PRO A 320 -13.81 7.05 24.89
CA PRO A 320 -13.18 6.19 23.89
C PRO A 320 -14.17 5.29 23.14
N PRO A 321 -13.78 4.73 21.99
CA PRO A 321 -14.49 3.59 21.41
C PRO A 321 -14.28 2.34 22.25
N THR A 322 -15.18 1.37 22.15
CA THR A 322 -14.92 0.00 22.62
C THR A 322 -14.16 -0.80 21.56
N VAL A 323 -13.52 -1.91 21.94
CA VAL A 323 -12.92 -2.88 20.99
C VAL A 323 -13.91 -3.32 19.88
N GLU A 324 -15.20 -3.44 20.22
CA GLU A 324 -16.26 -3.74 19.25
C GLU A 324 -16.47 -2.59 18.24
N GLU A 325 -16.51 -1.33 18.70
CA GLU A 325 -16.59 -0.17 17.81
C GLU A 325 -15.32 0.00 16.94
N THR A 326 -14.13 -0.25 17.49
CA THR A 326 -12.86 -0.12 16.74
C THR A 326 -12.79 -1.13 15.60
N LEU A 327 -13.17 -2.39 15.85
CA LEU A 327 -13.17 -3.45 14.84
C LEU A 327 -14.34 -3.35 13.84
N LEU A 328 -15.57 -3.14 14.30
CA LEU A 328 -16.76 -3.26 13.44
C LEU A 328 -17.17 -1.96 12.73
N LYS A 329 -16.88 -0.78 13.30
CA LYS A 329 -17.28 0.52 12.73
C LYS A 329 -16.09 1.31 12.19
N HIS A 330 -15.05 1.46 13.02
CA HIS A 330 -13.93 2.34 12.68
C HIS A 330 -12.89 1.68 11.75
N GLY A 331 -12.83 0.34 11.73
CA GLY A 331 -11.91 -0.43 10.89
C GLY A 331 -10.46 -0.33 11.35
N HIS A 332 -10.23 -0.30 12.67
CA HIS A 332 -8.89 -0.18 13.22
C HIS A 332 -8.10 -1.48 13.07
N THR A 333 -6.86 -1.34 12.66
CA THR A 333 -5.98 -2.45 12.28
C THR A 333 -4.78 -2.59 13.21
N CYS A 334 -4.32 -1.51 13.83
CA CYS A 334 -3.18 -1.53 14.76
C CYS A 334 -3.53 -0.83 16.09
N ASP A 335 -2.59 -0.89 17.04
CA ASP A 335 -2.60 -0.18 18.34
C ASP A 335 -3.76 -0.50 19.30
N SER A 336 -4.64 -1.43 18.91
CA SER A 336 -5.76 -1.92 19.71
C SER A 336 -5.32 -2.68 20.97
N VAL A 337 -6.03 -2.47 22.08
CA VAL A 337 -5.88 -3.26 23.32
C VAL A 337 -6.21 -4.74 23.14
N PHE A 338 -6.95 -5.11 22.08
CA PHE A 338 -7.21 -6.50 21.73
C PHE A 338 -5.98 -7.21 21.13
N ASN A 339 -5.01 -6.46 20.59
CA ASN A 339 -3.78 -7.01 20.03
C ASN A 339 -2.72 -7.23 21.12
N THR A 340 -2.28 -8.48 21.33
CA THR A 340 -1.35 -8.81 22.42
C THR A 340 0.01 -8.13 22.29
N TRP A 341 0.44 -7.76 21.07
CA TRP A 341 1.71 -7.08 20.81
C TRP A 341 1.68 -5.58 21.16
N ARG A 342 0.50 -5.04 21.51
CA ARG A 342 0.30 -3.66 21.95
C ARG A 342 0.01 -3.52 23.44
N TRP A 343 -0.04 -4.64 24.17
CA TRP A 343 -0.05 -4.66 25.63
C TRP A 343 1.26 -4.14 26.25
N GLU A 344 1.23 -3.82 27.54
CA GLU A 344 2.45 -3.50 28.29
C GLU A 344 3.48 -4.64 28.27
N LYS A 345 4.77 -4.27 28.27
CA LYS A 345 5.91 -5.23 28.29
C LYS A 345 5.92 -6.20 29.48
N ARG A 346 5.13 -5.93 30.53
CA ARG A 346 4.87 -6.86 31.64
C ARG A 346 3.87 -7.93 31.22
N ALA A 347 2.66 -7.53 30.81
CA ALA A 347 1.62 -8.46 30.35
C ALA A 347 2.09 -9.33 29.16
N GLN A 348 2.81 -8.76 28.18
CA GLN A 348 3.41 -9.54 27.10
C GLN A 348 4.38 -10.62 27.61
N ARG A 349 5.18 -10.30 28.64
CA ARG A 349 6.15 -11.24 29.23
C ARG A 349 5.45 -12.31 30.07
N ASP A 350 4.43 -11.94 30.82
CA ASP A 350 3.67 -12.85 31.67
C ASP A 350 2.83 -13.83 30.83
N LEU A 351 2.27 -13.39 29.70
CA LEU A 351 1.70 -14.26 28.66
C LEU A 351 2.77 -15.22 28.10
N LEU A 352 3.80 -14.70 27.43
CA LEU A 352 4.73 -15.49 26.60
C LEU A 352 5.74 -16.33 27.40
N LYS A 353 5.95 -16.04 28.69
CA LYS A 353 6.91 -16.79 29.54
C LYS A 353 6.29 -17.50 30.75
N LYS A 354 5.04 -17.22 31.12
CA LYS A 354 4.36 -17.87 32.26
C LYS A 354 2.99 -18.46 31.90
N GLY A 355 2.48 -18.23 30.69
CA GLY A 355 1.12 -18.64 30.31
C GLY A 355 0.01 -17.86 31.02
N ILE A 356 0.33 -16.72 31.64
CA ILE A 356 -0.66 -15.88 32.35
C ILE A 356 -1.32 -14.97 31.33
N ASP A 357 -2.50 -15.36 30.88
CA ASP A 357 -3.27 -14.61 29.87
C ASP A 357 -4.11 -13.48 30.49
N ARG A 358 -4.30 -12.40 29.73
CA ARG A 358 -5.30 -11.35 29.98
C ARG A 358 -6.42 -11.53 28.97
N VAL A 359 -7.61 -11.86 29.47
CA VAL A 359 -8.85 -11.71 28.70
C VAL A 359 -9.11 -10.22 28.52
N VAL A 360 -9.37 -9.81 27.27
CA VAL A 360 -9.75 -8.43 26.89
C VAL A 360 -11.18 -8.50 26.36
N GLY A 361 -12.06 -7.64 26.88
CA GLY A 361 -13.48 -7.65 26.53
C GLY A 361 -13.78 -6.88 25.25
N LEU A 362 -14.80 -7.28 24.49
CA LEU A 362 -15.28 -6.50 23.33
C LEU A 362 -15.82 -5.11 23.73
N HIS A 363 -16.30 -4.95 24.97
CA HIS A 363 -16.75 -3.67 25.52
C HIS A 363 -15.66 -2.92 26.30
N GLU A 364 -14.40 -3.36 26.26
CA GLU A 364 -13.27 -2.66 26.89
C GLU A 364 -12.87 -1.43 26.06
N GLU A 365 -12.47 -0.35 26.72
CA GLU A 365 -12.07 0.90 26.05
C GLU A 365 -10.79 0.73 25.22
N ASP A 366 -10.82 1.19 23.97
CA ASP A 366 -9.73 1.03 23.02
C ASP A 366 -9.24 2.39 22.45
N PRO A 367 -8.77 3.31 23.31
CA PRO A 367 -8.54 4.72 22.94
C PRO A 367 -7.37 4.95 21.96
N ARG A 368 -6.50 3.95 21.76
CA ARG A 368 -5.27 4.05 20.95
C ARG A 368 -5.37 3.41 19.57
N ALA A 369 -6.36 2.57 19.34
CA ALA A 369 -6.52 1.88 18.07
C ALA A 369 -6.68 2.88 16.91
N LYS A 370 -6.12 2.53 15.74
CA LYS A 370 -6.28 3.28 14.49
C LYS A 370 -6.21 2.39 13.25
N ARG A 371 -6.69 2.91 12.13
CA ARG A 371 -6.57 2.28 10.80
C ARG A 371 -5.31 2.79 10.10
N LEU A 372 -4.35 1.91 9.88
CA LEU A 372 -3.16 2.17 9.03
C LEU A 372 -3.16 1.32 7.75
N ASP A 373 -3.90 0.21 7.73
CA ASP A 373 -4.05 -0.66 6.55
C ASP A 373 -5.32 -0.30 5.78
N TYR A 374 -5.22 -0.21 4.45
CA TYR A 374 -6.30 0.24 3.56
C TYR A 374 -6.50 -0.69 2.38
N VAL A 375 -7.70 -0.65 1.83
CA VAL A 375 -7.99 -1.03 0.45
C VAL A 375 -8.64 0.17 -0.24
N PHE A 376 -7.99 0.71 -1.25
CA PHE A 376 -8.55 1.68 -2.19
C PHE A 376 -8.98 0.96 -3.46
N PHE A 377 -10.11 1.36 -4.03
CA PHE A 377 -10.67 0.77 -5.23
C PHE A 377 -11.08 1.83 -6.26
N GLY A 378 -10.83 1.58 -7.54
CA GLY A 378 -11.34 2.40 -8.62
C GLY A 378 -11.55 1.59 -9.91
N ASP A 379 -12.65 1.85 -10.59
CA ASP A 379 -12.94 1.40 -11.94
C ASP A 379 -12.63 2.50 -12.96
N GLY A 380 -11.89 2.16 -14.02
CA GLY A 380 -11.49 3.08 -15.10
C GLY A 380 -12.65 3.63 -15.97
N SER A 381 -13.90 3.53 -15.53
CA SER A 381 -15.07 4.18 -16.13
C SER A 381 -15.05 5.68 -15.83
N ASN A 382 -14.37 6.44 -16.70
CA ASN A 382 -14.20 7.88 -16.60
C ASN A 382 -15.53 8.65 -16.38
N PRO A 383 -15.70 9.38 -15.25
CA PRO A 383 -16.88 10.21 -15.00
C PRO A 383 -17.04 11.40 -15.98
N ARG A 384 -15.93 11.90 -16.54
CA ARG A 384 -15.95 13.00 -17.53
C ARG A 384 -16.21 12.43 -18.93
N GLY A 385 -17.48 12.15 -19.20
CA GLY A 385 -17.90 11.36 -20.35
C GLY A 385 -17.52 11.91 -21.73
N ARG A 386 -16.96 11.03 -22.57
CA ARG A 386 -17.09 11.08 -24.04
C ARG A 386 -17.23 9.65 -24.56
N VAL A 387 -18.12 9.49 -25.55
CA VAL A 387 -18.68 8.20 -26.00
C VAL A 387 -19.51 7.53 -24.90
N GLY A 388 -20.81 7.33 -25.17
CA GLY A 388 -21.79 7.03 -24.12
C GLY A 388 -21.70 5.61 -23.56
N SER A 389 -22.21 5.43 -22.34
CA SER A 389 -22.61 4.14 -21.78
C SER A 389 -23.81 3.59 -22.56
N ARG A 390 -23.56 3.09 -23.78
CA ARG A 390 -24.63 2.72 -24.73
C ARG A 390 -25.18 1.30 -24.51
N ASP A 391 -24.47 0.47 -23.74
CA ASP A 391 -24.92 -0.83 -23.24
C ASP A 391 -24.38 -1.08 -21.82
N GLY A 392 -25.27 -1.24 -20.83
CA GLY A 392 -24.94 -1.77 -19.50
C GLY A 392 -25.06 -0.79 -18.33
N ASN A 393 -26.26 -0.68 -17.75
CA ASN A 393 -26.53 0.12 -16.54
C ASN A 393 -25.94 -0.56 -15.29
N GLY A 394 -24.68 -0.32 -14.95
CA GLY A 394 -24.08 -0.85 -13.73
C GLY A 394 -22.80 -0.15 -13.29
N GLU A 395 -22.31 -0.52 -12.10
CA GLU A 395 -21.15 0.10 -11.44
C GLU A 395 -20.47 -0.91 -10.50
N TRP A 396 -19.16 -0.75 -10.25
CA TRP A 396 -18.47 -1.53 -9.22
C TRP A 396 -18.70 -0.92 -7.84
N THR A 397 -19.35 -1.69 -6.96
CA THR A 397 -19.72 -1.26 -5.60
C THR A 397 -19.01 -2.09 -4.55
N VAL A 398 -18.67 -1.50 -3.40
CA VAL A 398 -18.29 -2.27 -2.20
C VAL A 398 -19.48 -3.08 -1.68
N LYS A 399 -19.25 -4.36 -1.37
CA LYS A 399 -20.22 -5.27 -0.73
C LYS A 399 -19.85 -5.57 0.72
N GLU A 400 -18.60 -5.95 0.95
CA GLU A 400 -18.08 -6.30 2.27
C GLU A 400 -16.79 -5.51 2.54
N ALA A 401 -16.64 -5.03 3.78
CA ALA A 401 -15.40 -4.50 4.33
C ALA A 401 -15.35 -4.92 5.80
N SER A 402 -14.28 -5.61 6.20
CA SER A 402 -14.21 -6.28 7.51
C SER A 402 -12.77 -6.40 8.03
N ILE A 403 -12.61 -6.39 9.36
CA ILE A 403 -11.35 -6.75 10.00
C ILE A 403 -11.34 -8.27 10.25
N ARG A 404 -10.20 -8.91 10.00
CA ARG A 404 -9.96 -10.36 10.11
C ARG A 404 -8.64 -10.62 10.85
N MET A 405 -8.37 -11.87 11.24
CA MET A 405 -7.14 -12.25 11.96
C MET A 405 -6.98 -11.52 13.31
N THR A 406 -8.11 -11.23 13.96
CA THR A 406 -8.20 -10.69 15.32
C THR A 406 -8.03 -11.78 16.37
N GLU A 407 -8.31 -13.03 15.97
CA GLU A 407 -8.08 -14.24 16.73
C GLU A 407 -6.59 -14.43 17.12
N ARG A 408 -6.38 -15.16 18.20
CA ARG A 408 -5.06 -15.48 18.75
C ARG A 408 -4.64 -16.87 18.29
N HIS A 409 -3.34 -17.08 18.16
CA HIS A 409 -2.78 -18.41 17.89
C HIS A 409 -3.25 -19.42 18.95
N PRO A 410 -3.77 -20.60 18.58
CA PRO A 410 -4.46 -21.51 19.50
C PRO A 410 -3.60 -21.91 20.71
N ASP A 411 -2.33 -22.26 20.50
CA ASP A 411 -1.43 -22.68 21.59
C ASP A 411 -0.73 -21.48 22.28
N LEU A 412 -0.15 -20.58 21.49
CA LEU A 412 0.69 -19.47 21.97
C LEU A 412 -0.10 -18.30 22.61
N LYS A 413 -1.42 -18.25 22.41
CA LYS A 413 -2.38 -17.22 22.91
C LYS A 413 -2.08 -15.76 22.52
N CYS A 414 -1.04 -15.51 21.71
CA CYS A 414 -0.72 -14.21 21.13
C CYS A 414 -1.44 -13.95 19.79
N SER A 415 -1.65 -12.68 19.45
CA SER A 415 -2.17 -12.24 18.15
C SER A 415 -1.25 -12.66 17.00
N LEU A 416 -1.81 -12.87 15.82
CA LEU A 416 -1.11 -13.45 14.66
C LEU A 416 -0.12 -12.49 13.99
N SER A 417 -0.40 -11.19 14.07
CA SER A 417 0.51 -10.11 13.75
C SER A 417 0.23 -8.95 14.72
N ASP A 418 1.05 -7.90 14.72
CA ASP A 418 0.82 -6.69 15.51
C ASP A 418 -0.09 -5.67 14.81
N HIS A 419 -0.46 -5.97 13.56
CA HIS A 419 -1.65 -5.48 12.85
C HIS A 419 -2.69 -6.61 12.74
N PHE A 420 -3.95 -6.26 12.50
CA PHE A 420 -5.00 -7.16 12.01
C PHE A 420 -5.07 -7.11 10.47
N ALA A 421 -5.84 -7.99 9.84
CA ALA A 421 -6.03 -8.02 8.40
C ALA A 421 -7.30 -7.26 7.98
N VAL A 422 -7.31 -6.66 6.79
CA VAL A 422 -8.50 -6.06 6.17
C VAL A 422 -8.93 -6.95 5.01
N GLU A 423 -10.17 -7.46 5.04
CA GLU A 423 -10.79 -8.22 3.95
C GLU A 423 -11.97 -7.45 3.38
N THR A 424 -12.01 -7.34 2.04
CA THR A 424 -13.06 -6.64 1.31
C THR A 424 -13.60 -7.49 0.16
N GLU A 425 -14.88 -7.28 -0.18
CA GLU A 425 -15.47 -7.75 -1.44
C GLU A 425 -15.99 -6.55 -2.23
N ILE A 426 -15.56 -6.44 -3.49
CA ILE A 426 -16.16 -5.56 -4.49
C ILE A 426 -16.94 -6.41 -5.49
N ALA A 427 -18.11 -5.94 -5.92
CA ALA A 427 -18.89 -6.62 -6.95
C ALA A 427 -19.56 -5.64 -7.91
N TRP A 428 -19.66 -6.08 -9.16
CA TRP A 428 -20.37 -5.39 -10.23
C TRP A 428 -21.89 -5.50 -10.01
N THR A 429 -22.54 -4.35 -9.84
CA THR A 429 -23.99 -4.27 -9.62
C THR A 429 -24.68 -3.65 -10.83
N THR A 430 -25.71 -4.30 -11.34
CA THR A 430 -26.61 -3.70 -12.34
C THR A 430 -27.62 -2.80 -11.63
N THR A 431 -27.66 -1.52 -11.98
CA THR A 431 -28.54 -0.50 -11.38
C THR A 431 -29.77 -0.27 -12.27
N PRO A 432 -30.99 -0.66 -11.86
CA PRO A 432 -32.19 -0.41 -12.65
C PRO A 432 -32.53 1.09 -12.67
N GLY A 433 -32.48 1.71 -13.85
CA GLY A 433 -33.17 2.96 -14.16
C GLY A 433 -32.78 4.23 -13.38
N ARG A 434 -31.75 4.21 -12.52
CA ARG A 434 -31.35 5.41 -11.77
C ARG A 434 -30.61 6.38 -12.69
N ILE A 435 -31.30 7.48 -13.05
CA ILE A 435 -30.65 8.70 -13.55
C ILE A 435 -29.61 9.10 -12.50
N ARG A 436 -28.35 9.36 -12.90
CA ARG A 436 -27.39 10.01 -12.00
C ARG A 436 -27.89 11.44 -11.77
N ASP A 437 -28.40 11.70 -10.57
CA ASP A 437 -28.42 13.06 -10.04
C ASP A 437 -26.99 13.59 -10.07
N GLU A 438 -26.73 14.72 -10.73
CA GLU A 438 -25.40 15.34 -10.78
C GLU A 438 -25.01 16.03 -9.46
N GLN A 439 -25.61 15.61 -8.35
CA GLN A 439 -25.35 16.13 -7.02
C GLN A 439 -24.23 15.37 -6.32
N ASN A 440 -23.37 16.12 -5.65
CA ASN A 440 -22.13 15.63 -5.04
C ASN A 440 -21.20 14.94 -6.05
N GLY A 441 -20.89 15.64 -7.15
CA GLY A 441 -19.48 15.72 -7.53
C GLY A 441 -18.72 16.15 -6.27
N ASN A 442 -17.94 15.24 -5.68
CA ASN A 442 -17.32 15.44 -4.37
C ASN A 442 -16.65 16.80 -4.32
N THR A 443 -17.12 17.68 -3.42
CA THR A 443 -16.54 19.01 -3.25
C THR A 443 -15.05 18.83 -3.08
N ILE A 444 -14.25 19.45 -3.95
CA ILE A 444 -12.81 19.57 -3.73
C ILE A 444 -12.69 20.52 -2.53
N THR A 445 -12.79 19.93 -1.33
CA THR A 445 -12.38 20.60 -0.09
C THR A 445 -10.97 21.11 -0.34
N PRO A 446 -10.60 22.29 0.18
CA PRO A 446 -9.50 23.09 -0.37
C PRO A 446 -8.12 22.52 0.00
N ILE A 447 -7.83 21.32 -0.48
CA ILE A 447 -6.58 20.61 -0.36
C ILE A 447 -5.49 21.32 -1.15
N ASP A 448 -5.81 22.07 -2.21
CA ASP A 448 -4.88 23.01 -2.83
C ASP A 448 -4.43 24.09 -1.85
N LYS A 449 -5.32 24.56 -0.96
CA LYS A 449 -4.92 25.45 0.16
C LYS A 449 -4.14 24.69 1.22
N THR A 450 -4.52 23.45 1.57
CA THR A 450 -3.76 22.63 2.53
C THR A 450 -2.35 22.30 2.03
N LEU A 451 -2.18 21.97 0.75
CA LEU A 451 -0.92 21.60 0.10
C LEU A 451 -0.05 22.80 -0.23
N SER A 452 -0.62 23.94 -0.64
CA SER A 452 0.13 25.20 -0.75
C SER A 452 0.53 25.76 0.62
N SER A 453 -0.24 25.51 1.68
CA SER A 453 0.15 25.81 3.07
C SER A 453 1.08 24.77 3.70
N TYR A 454 1.29 23.60 3.07
CA TYR A 454 2.20 22.60 3.57
C TYR A 454 3.63 23.14 3.49
N PRO A 455 4.47 23.01 4.55
CA PRO A 455 5.76 23.71 4.63
C PRO A 455 6.79 23.08 3.68
N LEU A 456 6.73 23.44 2.41
CA LEU A 456 7.64 23.01 1.33
C LEU A 456 9.07 23.55 1.48
N ASP A 457 9.39 24.29 2.56
CA ASP A 457 10.73 24.77 2.89
C ASP A 457 11.73 23.69 3.35
N ILE A 458 11.32 22.41 3.43
CA ILE A 458 12.20 21.29 3.77
C ILE A 458 13.51 21.26 2.95
N PRO A 459 13.55 21.55 1.63
CA PRO A 459 14.79 21.65 0.85
C PRO A 459 15.74 22.75 1.36
N LYS A 460 15.23 23.89 1.86
CA LYS A 460 16.05 24.94 2.46
C LYS A 460 16.68 24.44 3.77
N ILE A 461 15.86 23.84 4.65
CA ILE A 461 16.29 23.29 5.94
C ILE A 461 17.35 22.18 5.75
N LEU A 462 17.10 21.24 4.84
CA LEU A 462 18.05 20.18 4.50
C LEU A 462 19.34 20.72 3.86
N THR A 463 19.27 21.78 3.06
CA THR A 463 20.47 22.44 2.52
C THR A 463 21.34 23.06 3.63
N LEU A 464 20.71 23.68 4.64
CA LEU A 464 21.42 24.18 5.82
C LEU A 464 22.01 23.06 6.67
N LEU A 465 21.25 21.98 6.93
CA LEU A 465 21.76 20.80 7.65
C LEU A 465 22.92 20.13 6.89
N ARG A 466 22.81 19.97 5.57
CA ARG A 466 23.88 19.47 4.69
C ARG A 466 25.14 20.33 4.81
N ARG A 467 25.01 21.66 4.74
CA ARG A 467 26.13 22.60 4.92
C ARG A 467 26.78 22.44 6.30
N ARG A 468 25.99 22.30 7.38
CA ARG A 468 26.50 22.07 8.74
C ARG A 468 27.26 20.73 8.86
N ARG A 469 26.79 19.64 8.25
CA ARG A 469 27.51 18.35 8.22
C ARG A 469 28.83 18.45 7.45
N CYS A 470 28.86 19.13 6.31
CA CYS A 470 30.11 19.38 5.57
C CYS A 470 31.11 20.24 6.37
N ILE A 471 30.62 21.25 7.11
CA ILE A 471 31.47 22.05 8.01
C ILE A 471 31.99 21.20 9.17
N HIS A 472 31.17 20.32 9.76
CA HIS A 472 31.60 19.40 10.82
C HIS A 472 32.70 18.44 10.33
N PHE A 473 32.56 17.86 9.14
CA PHE A 473 33.61 17.04 8.51
C PHE A 473 34.95 17.78 8.38
N LEU A 474 34.94 18.99 7.83
CA LEU A 474 36.14 19.81 7.67
C LEU A 474 36.74 20.23 9.02
N ALA A 475 35.90 20.58 10.00
CA ALA A 475 36.33 20.89 11.36
C ALA A 475 36.98 19.68 12.04
N SER A 476 36.42 18.47 11.90
CA SER A 476 37.00 17.24 12.46
C SER A 476 38.37 16.90 11.85
N ILE A 477 38.58 17.18 10.56
CA ILE A 477 39.92 17.04 9.93
C ILE A 477 40.90 18.03 10.58
N VAL A 478 40.54 19.32 10.68
CA VAL A 478 41.40 20.36 11.27
C VAL A 478 41.70 20.07 12.75
N ILE A 479 40.70 19.65 13.52
CA ILE A 479 40.86 19.23 14.92
C ILE A 479 41.80 18.03 15.01
N THR A 480 41.66 17.03 14.14
CA THR A 480 42.51 15.82 14.18
C THR A 480 43.96 16.13 13.86
N LEU A 481 44.22 16.95 12.83
CA LEU A 481 45.56 17.43 12.52
C LEU A 481 46.14 18.25 13.68
N SER A 482 45.33 19.10 14.32
CA SER A 482 45.72 19.87 15.51
C SER A 482 46.07 18.97 16.70
N CYS A 483 45.31 17.89 16.93
CA CYS A 483 45.60 16.89 17.96
C CYS A 483 46.91 16.14 17.65
N PHE A 484 47.18 15.77 16.40
CA PHE A 484 48.44 15.12 16.01
C PHE A 484 49.66 16.04 16.23
N VAL A 485 49.53 17.33 15.94
CA VAL A 485 50.57 18.32 16.29
C VAL A 485 50.69 18.46 17.82
N ALA A 486 49.59 18.57 18.55
CA ALA A 486 49.59 18.70 20.01
C ALA A 486 50.23 17.50 20.74
N VAL A 487 50.06 16.27 20.20
CA VAL A 487 50.72 15.06 20.73
C VAL A 487 52.26 15.19 20.75
N ARG A 488 52.87 15.93 19.80
CA ARG A 488 54.33 16.18 19.80
C ARG A 488 54.80 17.09 20.95
N PHE A 489 53.92 17.92 21.50
CA PHE A 489 54.21 18.85 22.60
C PHE A 489 53.57 18.41 23.93
N SER A 490 52.94 17.24 23.96
CA SER A 490 52.28 16.69 25.14
C SER A 490 53.29 16.32 26.24
N PRO A 491 53.14 16.82 27.48
CA PRO A 491 54.08 16.55 28.57
C PRO A 491 53.89 15.18 29.22
N ALA A 492 52.82 14.44 28.90
CA ALA A 492 52.51 13.16 29.54
C ALA A 492 51.74 12.20 28.62
N ASN A 493 52.10 10.91 28.68
CA ASN A 493 51.54 9.87 27.82
C ASN A 493 50.00 9.75 27.90
N TYR A 494 49.39 10.01 29.06
CA TYR A 494 47.94 9.97 29.22
C TYR A 494 47.23 11.11 28.46
N VAL A 495 47.84 12.30 28.37
CA VAL A 495 47.31 13.42 27.59
C VAL A 495 47.37 13.09 26.11
N SER A 496 48.47 12.48 25.64
CA SER A 496 48.60 12.00 24.26
C SER A 496 47.54 10.94 23.92
N CYS A 497 47.25 10.03 24.85
CA CYS A 497 46.19 9.02 24.70
C CYS A 497 44.80 9.67 24.57
N ILE A 498 44.47 10.63 25.45
CA ILE A 498 43.20 11.37 25.40
C ILE A 498 43.05 12.13 24.07
N LEU A 499 44.10 12.82 23.62
CA LEU A 499 44.10 13.53 22.33
C LEU A 499 43.82 12.59 21.17
N LEU A 500 44.49 11.42 21.12
CA LEU A 500 44.30 10.42 20.06
C LEU A 500 42.90 9.79 20.08
N VAL A 501 42.32 9.53 21.25
CA VAL A 501 40.96 8.98 21.37
C VAL A 501 39.92 10.02 20.92
N LEU A 502 40.02 11.27 21.40
CA LEU A 502 39.10 12.34 21.02
C LEU A 502 39.20 12.68 19.54
N SER A 503 40.41 12.74 18.97
CA SER A 503 40.59 12.98 17.54
C SER A 503 40.05 11.84 16.68
N SER A 504 40.25 10.58 17.11
CA SER A 504 39.75 9.42 16.36
C SER A 504 38.22 9.35 16.35
N LEU A 505 37.57 9.60 17.50
CA LEU A 505 36.11 9.66 17.59
C LEU A 505 35.53 10.86 16.84
N GLY A 506 36.17 12.03 16.94
CA GLY A 506 35.79 13.24 16.22
C GLY A 506 35.94 13.10 14.70
N LEU A 507 37.03 12.48 14.22
CA LEU A 507 37.23 12.16 12.81
C LEU A 507 36.21 11.14 12.31
N MET A 508 35.90 10.11 13.10
CA MET A 508 34.89 9.10 12.72
C MET A 508 33.50 9.75 12.57
N ALA A 509 33.06 10.54 13.55
CA ALA A 509 31.79 11.26 13.50
C ALA A 509 31.75 12.26 12.33
N GLY A 510 32.81 13.07 12.17
CA GLY A 510 32.94 14.02 11.06
C GLY A 510 32.97 13.33 9.69
N THR A 511 33.62 12.16 9.57
CA THR A 511 33.66 11.39 8.31
C THR A 511 32.30 10.82 7.94
N VAL A 512 31.53 10.31 8.92
CA VAL A 512 30.14 9.89 8.70
C VAL A 512 29.29 11.08 8.24
N ASP A 513 29.43 12.25 8.87
CA ASP A 513 28.77 13.49 8.43
C ASP A 513 29.24 13.99 7.06
N GLY A 514 30.51 13.78 6.71
CA GLY A 514 31.07 14.09 5.39
C GLY A 514 30.47 13.20 4.30
N LEU A 515 30.39 11.89 4.54
CA LEU A 515 29.73 10.94 3.62
C LEU A 515 28.24 11.28 3.46
N ILE A 516 27.53 11.55 4.57
CA ILE A 516 26.13 11.99 4.55
C ILE A 516 26.00 13.30 3.77
N GLY A 517 26.77 14.33 4.10
CA GLY A 517 26.67 15.67 3.53
C GLY A 517 27.10 15.75 2.06
N LEU A 518 28.12 15.00 1.64
CA LEU A 518 28.65 15.07 0.27
C LEU A 518 27.89 14.15 -0.69
N LEU A 519 27.60 12.91 -0.29
CA LEU A 519 27.07 11.86 -1.17
C LEU A 519 25.54 11.67 -1.01
N PHE A 520 25.08 11.56 0.24
CA PHE A 520 23.68 11.12 0.66
C PHE A 520 22.43 12.26 1.06
N GLY A 521 23.38 13.28 0.80
CA GLY A 521 23.56 14.74 0.54
C GLY A 521 23.02 15.30 -0.78
N GLY A 522 23.12 14.56 -1.89
CA GLY A 522 22.54 14.98 -3.18
C GLY A 522 21.15 14.38 -3.46
N TRP A 523 20.92 13.13 -3.07
CA TRP A 523 19.71 12.34 -3.31
C TRP A 523 18.40 12.91 -2.72
N GLU A 524 18.20 12.91 -1.39
CA GLU A 524 17.01 13.43 -0.69
C GLU A 524 16.60 14.83 -1.20
N LEU A 525 17.57 15.75 -1.31
CA LEU A 525 17.35 17.13 -1.77
C LEU A 525 16.87 17.24 -3.23
N ARG A 526 17.36 16.38 -4.14
CA ARG A 526 16.90 16.36 -5.54
C ARG A 526 15.51 15.72 -5.67
N ALA A 527 15.26 14.63 -4.95
CA ALA A 527 13.95 13.97 -4.95
C ALA A 527 12.85 14.87 -4.36
N LEU A 528 13.15 15.62 -3.30
CA LEU A 528 12.23 16.63 -2.76
C LEU A 528 11.95 17.77 -3.74
N LYS A 529 12.96 18.26 -4.48
CA LYS A 529 12.78 19.31 -5.49
C LYS A 529 11.93 18.85 -6.68
N GLU A 530 12.09 17.61 -7.15
CA GLU A 530 11.23 17.08 -8.21
C GLU A 530 9.79 16.92 -7.71
N TRP A 531 9.60 16.33 -6.52
CA TRP A 531 8.28 16.20 -5.90
C TRP A 531 7.61 17.57 -5.67
N GLU A 532 8.34 18.58 -5.19
CA GLU A 532 7.86 19.96 -5.08
C GLU A 532 7.42 20.52 -6.45
N GLY A 533 8.19 20.27 -7.50
CA GLY A 533 7.83 20.63 -8.88
C GLY A 533 6.58 19.90 -9.38
N GLU A 534 6.44 18.61 -9.08
CA GLU A 534 5.21 17.85 -9.37
C GLU A 534 3.98 18.42 -8.66
N VAL A 535 4.09 18.71 -7.35
CA VAL A 535 2.98 19.26 -6.54
C VAL A 535 2.56 20.62 -7.06
N ARG A 536 3.50 21.55 -7.27
CA ARG A 536 3.24 22.88 -7.84
C ARG A 536 2.51 22.78 -9.18
N ARG A 537 3.01 21.94 -10.11
CA ARG A 537 2.38 21.72 -11.43
C ARG A 537 0.99 21.07 -11.33
N GLY A 538 0.79 20.18 -10.36
CA GLY A 538 -0.51 19.54 -10.08
C GLY A 538 -1.57 20.55 -9.64
N ILE A 539 -1.24 21.40 -8.65
CA ILE A 539 -2.13 22.44 -8.12
C ILE A 539 -2.48 23.47 -9.23
N SER A 540 -1.48 24.02 -9.92
CA SER A 540 -1.73 24.98 -11.01
C SER A 540 -2.53 24.37 -12.16
N GLY A 541 -2.31 23.09 -12.48
CA GLY A 541 -3.10 22.36 -13.47
C GLY A 541 -4.54 22.06 -13.05
N GLY A 542 -4.83 22.03 -11.74
CA GLY A 542 -6.19 22.00 -11.20
C GLY A 542 -6.91 23.33 -11.41
N MET A 543 -6.35 24.41 -10.87
CA MET A 543 -6.93 25.77 -10.93
C MET A 543 -7.14 26.26 -12.38
N GLY A 544 -6.21 25.97 -13.29
CA GLY A 544 -6.34 26.31 -14.70
C GLY A 544 -7.49 25.56 -15.40
N MET A 545 -7.95 24.43 -14.85
CA MET A 545 -9.06 23.65 -15.39
C MET A 545 -10.43 24.08 -14.85
N GLU A 546 -10.49 24.80 -13.73
CA GLU A 546 -11.72 25.44 -13.23
C GLU A 546 -12.04 26.71 -14.04
N MET A 547 -11.06 27.60 -14.24
CA MET A 547 -11.26 28.81 -15.06
C MET A 547 -11.63 28.48 -16.52
N GLY A 548 -11.18 27.33 -17.04
CA GLY A 548 -11.57 26.82 -18.36
C GLY A 548 -13.02 26.31 -18.46
N LEU A 549 -13.75 26.21 -17.35
CA LEU A 549 -15.17 25.81 -17.32
C LEU A 549 -16.12 26.99 -17.14
N GLU A 550 -15.69 28.08 -16.48
CA GLU A 550 -16.45 29.33 -16.42
C GLU A 550 -16.32 30.16 -17.71
N GLY A 551 -15.23 30.00 -18.46
CA GLY A 551 -14.95 30.71 -19.73
C GLY A 551 -15.76 30.27 -20.95
N GLY A 552 -16.92 29.62 -20.78
CA GLY A 552 -17.73 29.02 -21.86
C GLY A 552 -18.51 30.01 -22.76
N GLY A 553 -18.02 31.23 -22.96
CA GLY A 553 -18.67 32.29 -23.75
C GLY A 553 -18.15 32.37 -25.19
N VAL A 554 -19.07 32.54 -26.16
CA VAL A 554 -18.71 32.61 -27.59
C VAL A 554 -18.01 33.93 -27.93
N GLY A 555 -16.79 33.84 -28.49
CA GLY A 555 -16.03 34.98 -29.03
C GLY A 555 -15.15 34.56 -30.21
N ASN A 556 -15.63 34.77 -31.44
CA ASN A 556 -14.92 34.44 -32.67
C ASN A 556 -14.22 35.67 -33.26
N HIS A 557 -12.89 35.75 -33.19
CA HIS A 557 -12.09 36.72 -33.96
C HIS A 557 -10.61 36.34 -34.05
N GLY A 558 -9.99 36.69 -35.18
CA GLY A 558 -8.55 37.03 -35.25
C GLY A 558 -7.56 35.86 -35.39
N LEU A 559 -7.12 35.60 -36.63
CA LEU A 559 -5.74 35.19 -36.87
C LEU A 559 -4.89 36.46 -36.94
N ASP A 560 -3.78 36.50 -36.22
CA ASP A 560 -2.54 37.20 -36.60
C ASP A 560 -1.38 36.67 -35.75
N GLY A 561 -0.15 36.86 -36.21
CA GLY A 561 1.07 36.24 -35.62
C GLY A 561 2.08 37.23 -35.05
N VAL A 562 3.35 36.80 -34.99
CA VAL A 562 4.52 37.47 -34.36
C VAL A 562 4.48 37.42 -32.82
N GLY A 563 5.56 37.08 -32.11
CA GLY A 563 6.89 36.62 -32.55
C GLY A 563 7.78 36.26 -31.34
N ASP A 564 8.95 35.68 -31.60
CA ASP A 564 9.96 35.40 -30.56
C ASP A 564 10.73 36.68 -30.18
N GLU A 565 10.80 37.02 -28.88
CA GLU A 565 11.82 37.94 -28.34
C GLU A 565 12.36 37.45 -26.98
N ASP A 566 13.69 37.38 -26.87
CA ASP A 566 14.40 37.18 -25.60
C ASP A 566 14.35 38.47 -24.75
N GLY A 567 13.84 38.37 -23.52
CA GLY A 567 13.71 39.52 -22.59
C GLY A 567 14.29 39.23 -21.21
N GLY A 568 15.49 39.75 -20.92
CA GLY A 568 16.16 39.57 -19.62
C GLY A 568 15.54 40.41 -18.49
N GLY A 569 15.11 39.77 -17.40
CA GLY A 569 14.63 40.42 -16.17
C GLY A 569 15.65 40.36 -15.03
N GLY A 570 15.89 41.50 -14.35
CA GLY A 570 16.98 41.65 -13.39
C GLY A 570 16.83 40.88 -12.07
N TRP A 571 17.96 40.47 -11.49
CA TRP A 571 18.03 39.96 -10.12
C TRP A 571 17.90 41.10 -9.11
N GLN A 572 16.73 41.23 -8.48
CA GLN A 572 16.52 42.16 -7.39
C GLN A 572 16.66 41.41 -6.05
N PHE A 573 17.76 41.65 -5.34
CA PHE A 573 17.93 41.19 -3.96
C PHE A 573 17.13 42.11 -3.04
N ASP A 574 16.11 41.58 -2.38
CA ASP A 574 15.46 42.25 -1.25
C ASP A 574 15.96 41.69 0.10
N GLY A 575 15.89 42.51 1.14
CA GLY A 575 16.71 42.39 2.34
C GLY A 575 16.06 41.64 3.50
N GLY A 576 16.85 40.74 4.10
CA GLY A 576 16.89 40.47 5.55
C GLY A 576 15.57 40.36 6.33
N GLU A 577 14.90 39.21 6.27
CA GLU A 577 14.17 38.70 7.44
C GLU A 577 15.14 37.95 8.37
N GLU A 578 15.22 38.41 9.62
CA GLU A 578 16.08 37.81 10.65
C GLU A 578 15.43 36.53 11.21
N VAL A 579 15.87 35.36 10.73
CA VAL A 579 15.30 34.07 11.13
C VAL A 579 15.64 33.76 12.59
N GLU A 580 14.67 34.06 13.47
CA GLU A 580 14.65 33.84 14.91
C GLU A 580 15.37 32.55 15.36
N MET A 581 16.56 32.70 15.95
CA MET A 581 17.47 31.58 16.26
C MET A 581 16.99 30.61 17.36
N GLY A 582 15.80 30.81 17.95
CA GLY A 582 15.27 29.97 19.03
C GLY A 582 14.99 28.51 18.63
N ARG A 583 14.67 28.25 17.36
CA ARG A 583 14.07 26.98 16.87
C ARG A 583 15.05 25.86 16.47
N VAL A 584 16.30 25.90 16.94
CA VAL A 584 17.41 25.07 16.41
C VAL A 584 17.93 23.98 17.39
N LYS A 585 17.55 24.00 18.67
CA LYS A 585 18.14 23.10 19.69
C LYS A 585 17.78 21.62 19.52
N ASP A 586 16.56 21.30 19.10
CA ASP A 586 16.00 19.94 19.20
C ASP A 586 16.34 19.03 18.00
N TRP A 587 17.33 19.42 17.19
CA TRP A 587 17.73 18.71 15.95
C TRP A 587 19.02 17.90 16.09
N TRP A 588 19.50 17.72 17.32
CA TRP A 588 20.74 16.97 17.66
C TRP A 588 20.49 15.66 18.42
N SER A 589 19.24 15.20 18.51
CA SER A 589 18.78 13.97 19.19
C SER A 589 18.06 13.00 18.24
#